data_AF-A0A1C7E6K6-F1
#
_entry.id   AF-A0A1C7E6K6-F1
#
_cell.length_a   1.000
_cell.length_b   1.000
_cell.length_c   1.000
_cell.angle_alpha   90.00
_cell.angle_beta   90.00
_cell.angle_gamma   90.00
#
_symmetry.space_group_name_H-M   'P 1'
#
loop_
_entity.id
_entity.type
_entity.pdbx_description
1 polymer ?
#
loop_
_entity_poly.entity_id
_entity_poly.type
_entity_poly.pdbx_seq_one_letter_code
_entity_poly.pdbx_strand_id
1 'polypeptide(L)'
;MENPFILIAVFVACLITYQLLTRNRRKLKKIRQEWETGTYIALHEDIQSVSSYWRNKKECAEFYAGIDQITWDDLAMDQVFKKMNYTKTSVGSEYLFNQLRDIDPKLEGLQSKEELYTLVAQDDKLREQVLLILSSLGKRNYADSSSYFYHFNDHKINFAYVYVLLACIPIISVFLMFFSLKVGIISLIISLLINALIYYRNKKTLENNLHSITYVAAIVNTGKSLASVRHPQFSIYRDLMKKEGKGLKRVSFFGKVLSIGTYTGGDFDILLEYFRIVFLLDFISYNQIVKAIVTHQNAYQQLWEAIGELDAAIAIAFYRKSLSSYVLP
;
A
#
# COMPACT_ATOMS: atom_id res chain seq x y z
N MET A 1 43.98 -9.56 12.01
CA MET A 1 43.05 -8.81 12.89
C MET A 1 41.69 -8.81 12.21
N GLU A 2 40.79 -9.70 12.62
CA GLU A 2 39.40 -9.63 12.17
C GLU A 2 38.80 -8.32 12.67
N ASN A 3 38.24 -7.54 11.76
CA ASN A 3 37.77 -6.20 12.07
C ASN A 3 36.52 -6.33 12.97
N PRO A 4 36.53 -5.88 14.24
CA PRO A 4 35.42 -6.04 15.18
C PRO A 4 34.11 -5.45 14.65
N PHE A 5 34.18 -4.47 13.75
CA PHE A 5 33.03 -3.91 13.05
C PHE A 5 32.31 -4.93 12.14
N ILE A 6 33.03 -5.87 11.52
CA ILE A 6 32.44 -6.92 10.68
C ILE A 6 31.67 -7.91 11.54
N LEU A 7 32.23 -8.32 12.69
CA LEU A 7 31.58 -9.21 13.64
C LEU A 7 30.28 -8.59 14.21
N ILE A 8 30.31 -7.31 14.55
CA ILE A 8 29.12 -6.58 15.01
C ILE A 8 28.07 -6.47 13.89
N ALA A 9 28.48 -6.14 12.66
CA ALA A 9 27.56 -6.04 11.53
C ALA A 9 26.88 -7.39 11.20
N VAL A 10 27.63 -8.48 11.26
CA VAL A 10 27.10 -9.84 11.09
C VAL A 10 26.14 -10.20 12.22
N PHE A 11 26.50 -9.91 13.47
CA PHE A 11 25.63 -10.16 14.62
C PHE A 11 24.30 -9.40 14.52
N VAL A 12 24.35 -8.10 14.18
CA VAL A 12 23.15 -7.27 13.97
C VAL A 12 22.31 -7.80 12.80
N ALA A 13 22.93 -8.19 11.68
CA ALA A 13 22.22 -8.79 10.55
C ALA A 13 21.55 -10.12 10.94
N CYS A 14 22.23 -10.97 11.72
CA CYS A 14 21.66 -12.20 12.27
C CYS A 14 20.48 -11.93 13.20
N LEU A 15 20.56 -10.90 14.05
CA LEU A 15 19.50 -10.53 14.98
C LEU A 15 18.26 -9.98 14.24
N ILE A 16 18.47 -9.10 13.26
CA ILE A 16 17.39 -8.58 12.40
C ILE A 16 16.73 -9.71 11.62
N THR A 17 17.51 -10.58 10.97
CA THR A 17 16.96 -11.72 10.22
C THR A 17 16.21 -12.69 11.13
N TYR A 18 16.72 -12.98 12.34
CA TYR A 18 16.02 -13.79 13.33
C TYR A 18 14.69 -13.17 13.75
N GLN A 19 14.64 -11.86 14.02
CA GLN A 19 13.38 -11.16 14.36
C GLN A 19 12.37 -11.18 13.20
N LEU A 20 12.82 -10.97 11.96
CA LEU A 20 11.96 -11.02 10.78
C LEU A 20 11.41 -12.44 10.56
N LEU A 21 12.26 -13.46 10.65
CA LEU A 21 11.88 -14.86 10.50
C LEU A 21 10.91 -15.31 11.59
N THR A 22 11.16 -14.96 12.85
CA THR A 22 10.26 -15.29 13.96
C THR A 22 8.91 -14.59 13.83
N ARG A 23 8.87 -13.32 13.40
CA ARG A 23 7.64 -12.59 13.11
C ARG A 23 6.83 -13.27 11.99
N ASN A 24 7.48 -13.65 10.89
CA ASN A 24 6.80 -14.35 9.79
C ASN A 24 6.31 -15.73 10.20
N ARG A 25 7.09 -16.49 10.98
CA ARG A 25 6.66 -17.79 11.53
C ARG A 25 5.43 -17.67 12.43
N ARG A 26 5.38 -16.65 13.30
CA ARG A 26 4.22 -16.40 14.17
C ARG A 26 2.98 -16.04 13.35
N LYS A 27 3.11 -15.14 12.36
CA LYS A 27 2.02 -14.79 11.44
C LYS A 27 1.50 -16.01 10.69
N LEU A 28 2.41 -16.83 10.17
CA LEU A 28 2.07 -18.03 9.42
C LEU A 28 1.32 -19.05 10.28
N LYS A 29 1.78 -19.27 11.53
CA LYS A 29 1.08 -20.14 12.49
C LYS A 29 -0.34 -19.67 12.74
N LYS A 30 -0.54 -18.35 12.90
CA LYS A 30 -1.88 -17.75 13.05
C LYS A 30 -2.74 -17.97 11.81
N ILE A 31 -2.22 -17.71 10.62
CA ILE A 31 -2.93 -17.92 9.34
C ILE A 31 -3.37 -19.38 9.19
N ARG A 32 -2.50 -20.34 9.50
CA ARG A 32 -2.83 -21.77 9.47
C ARG A 32 -3.94 -22.11 10.44
N GLN A 33 -3.82 -21.66 11.68
CA GLN A 33 -4.83 -21.89 12.70
C GLN A 33 -6.19 -21.30 12.29
N GLU A 34 -6.24 -20.05 11.81
CA GLU A 34 -7.47 -19.43 11.30
C GLU A 34 -8.10 -20.27 10.18
N TRP A 35 -7.27 -20.73 9.22
CA TRP A 35 -7.72 -21.55 8.11
C TRP A 35 -8.25 -22.91 8.55
N GLU A 36 -7.57 -23.58 9.47
CA GLU A 36 -7.96 -24.90 9.99
C GLU A 36 -9.26 -24.85 10.81
N THR A 37 -9.41 -23.85 11.66
CA THR A 37 -10.60 -23.71 12.52
C THR A 37 -11.80 -23.10 11.80
N GLY A 38 -11.58 -22.46 10.64
CA GLY A 38 -12.61 -21.69 9.93
C GLY A 38 -13.07 -20.45 10.71
N THR A 39 -12.31 -20.03 11.72
CA THR A 39 -12.65 -18.91 12.60
C THR A 39 -11.51 -17.91 12.64
N TYR A 40 -11.85 -16.63 12.66
CA TYR A 40 -10.88 -15.53 12.74
C TYR A 40 -11.49 -14.36 13.50
N ILE A 41 -10.60 -13.48 13.98
CA ILE A 41 -11.01 -12.22 14.58
C ILE A 41 -10.93 -11.15 13.49
N ALA A 42 -12.08 -10.70 13.02
CA ALA A 42 -12.16 -9.62 12.04
C ALA A 42 -11.64 -8.31 12.65
N LEU A 43 -10.78 -7.62 11.90
CA LEU A 43 -10.41 -6.24 12.21
C LEU A 43 -11.61 -5.34 11.92
N HIS A 44 -11.85 -4.36 12.80
CA HIS A 44 -12.90 -3.39 12.58
C HIS A 44 -12.51 -2.45 11.43
N GLU A 45 -13.34 -2.41 10.40
CA GLU A 45 -13.27 -1.47 9.29
C GLU A 45 -14.57 -0.68 9.23
N ASP A 46 -14.48 0.62 9.01
CA ASP A 46 -15.68 1.42 8.76
C ASP A 46 -16.20 1.11 7.35
N ILE A 47 -17.50 0.83 7.24
CA ILE A 47 -18.20 0.60 5.97
C ILE A 47 -18.08 1.81 5.05
N GLN A 48 -18.03 3.03 5.60
CA GLN A 48 -17.78 4.23 4.79
C GLN A 48 -16.39 4.19 4.14
N SER A 49 -15.38 3.68 4.85
CA SER A 49 -14.05 3.49 4.29
C SER A 49 -14.00 2.34 3.29
N VAL A 50 -14.74 1.25 3.52
CA VAL A 50 -14.71 0.07 2.65
C VAL A 50 -15.46 0.33 1.34
N SER A 51 -16.47 1.20 1.36
CA SER A 51 -17.26 1.53 0.19
C SER A 51 -16.57 2.52 -0.77
N SER A 52 -15.35 3.00 -0.47
CA SER A 52 -14.66 4.01 -1.28
C SER A 52 -14.44 3.60 -2.73
N TYR A 53 -13.89 2.40 -2.99
CA TYR A 53 -13.68 1.94 -4.37
C TYR A 53 -14.98 1.84 -5.16
N TRP A 54 -16.01 1.24 -4.56
CA TRP A 54 -17.33 1.15 -5.19
C TRP A 54 -17.91 2.53 -5.50
N ARG A 55 -17.84 3.47 -4.54
CA ARG A 55 -18.34 4.83 -4.71
C ARG A 55 -17.58 5.57 -5.81
N ASN A 56 -16.25 5.55 -5.78
CA ASN A 56 -15.40 6.20 -6.78
C ASN A 56 -15.68 5.62 -8.19
N LYS A 57 -15.85 4.30 -8.29
CA LYS A 57 -16.23 3.62 -9.55
C LYS A 57 -17.61 4.06 -10.03
N LYS A 58 -18.60 4.08 -9.14
CA LYS A 58 -19.99 4.48 -9.42
C LYS A 58 -20.08 5.93 -9.88
N GLU A 59 -19.36 6.84 -9.22
CA GLU A 59 -19.35 8.27 -9.55
C GLU A 59 -18.71 8.57 -10.92
N CYS A 60 -17.76 7.75 -11.36
CA CYS A 60 -17.13 7.87 -12.68
C CYS A 60 -17.83 7.07 -13.79
N ALA A 61 -18.84 6.24 -13.46
CA ALA A 61 -19.57 5.44 -14.45
C ALA A 61 -20.68 6.27 -15.11
N GLU A 62 -20.85 6.15 -16.44
CA GLU A 62 -21.97 6.78 -17.16
C GLU A 62 -23.32 6.23 -16.70
N PHE A 63 -23.37 4.94 -16.37
CA PHE A 63 -24.55 4.26 -15.87
C PHE A 63 -24.14 3.20 -14.84
N TYR A 64 -24.83 3.17 -13.71
CA TYR A 64 -24.62 2.17 -12.65
C TYR A 64 -25.86 1.28 -12.52
N ALA A 65 -25.67 -0.02 -12.76
CA ALA A 65 -26.73 -1.03 -12.76
C ALA A 65 -26.61 -2.04 -11.59
N GLY A 66 -25.75 -1.77 -10.60
CA GLY A 66 -25.54 -2.65 -9.46
C GLY A 66 -26.60 -2.49 -8.36
N ILE A 67 -26.40 -3.18 -7.24
CA ILE A 67 -27.30 -3.20 -6.08
C ILE A 67 -27.40 -1.80 -5.45
N ASP A 68 -28.63 -1.29 -5.35
CA ASP A 68 -28.93 -0.01 -4.71
C ASP A 68 -28.90 -0.10 -3.17
N GLN A 69 -29.06 1.02 -2.48
CA GLN A 69 -28.96 1.06 -1.02
C GLN A 69 -30.12 0.35 -0.33
N ILE A 70 -31.35 0.46 -0.86
CA ILE A 70 -32.54 -0.16 -0.27
C ILE A 70 -32.39 -1.67 -0.31
N THR A 71 -32.09 -2.23 -1.49
CA THR A 71 -31.86 -3.66 -1.66
C THR A 71 -30.72 -4.18 -0.77
N TRP A 72 -29.64 -3.41 -0.62
CA TRP A 72 -28.52 -3.79 0.25
C TRP A 72 -28.91 -3.88 1.73
N ASP A 73 -29.70 -2.91 2.19
CA ASP A 73 -30.16 -2.84 3.57
C ASP A 73 -31.20 -3.92 3.86
N ASP A 74 -32.14 -4.16 2.94
CA ASP A 74 -33.15 -5.22 3.02
C ASP A 74 -32.53 -6.62 3.15
N LEU A 75 -31.42 -6.84 2.45
CA LEU A 75 -30.65 -8.10 2.48
C LEU A 75 -29.62 -8.15 3.64
N ALA A 76 -29.56 -7.11 4.48
CA ALA A 76 -28.59 -6.97 5.57
C ALA A 76 -27.14 -7.23 5.12
N MET A 77 -26.77 -6.74 3.93
CA MET A 77 -25.53 -7.11 3.26
C MET A 77 -24.27 -6.63 3.99
N ASP A 78 -24.35 -5.64 4.86
CA ASP A 78 -23.24 -5.29 5.77
C ASP A 78 -22.84 -6.45 6.67
N GLN A 79 -23.81 -7.25 7.13
CA GLN A 79 -23.54 -8.42 7.96
C GLN A 79 -22.96 -9.56 7.13
N VAL A 80 -23.47 -9.75 5.92
CA VAL A 80 -22.95 -10.73 4.95
C VAL A 80 -21.50 -10.41 4.62
N PHE A 81 -21.21 -9.16 4.26
CA PHE A 81 -19.86 -8.67 4.01
C PHE A 81 -18.96 -8.92 5.22
N LYS A 82 -19.36 -8.53 6.44
CA LYS A 82 -18.57 -8.74 7.66
C LYS A 82 -18.23 -10.21 7.91
N LYS A 83 -19.16 -11.13 7.63
CA LYS A 83 -18.90 -12.58 7.75
C LYS A 83 -17.89 -13.06 6.70
N MET A 84 -18.01 -12.59 5.47
CA MET A 84 -17.16 -12.97 4.35
C MET A 84 -15.76 -12.34 4.38
N ASN A 85 -15.60 -11.18 5.02
CA ASN A 85 -14.42 -10.32 4.90
C ASN A 85 -13.18 -10.81 5.70
N TYR A 86 -12.66 -11.99 5.35
CA TYR A 86 -11.39 -12.55 5.84
C TYR A 86 -10.14 -11.88 5.21
N THR A 87 -10.32 -10.87 4.37
CA THR A 87 -9.24 -10.16 3.67
C THR A 87 -8.19 -9.64 4.64
N LYS A 88 -6.95 -9.52 4.17
CA LYS A 88 -5.81 -9.01 4.97
C LYS A 88 -5.49 -7.55 4.68
N THR A 89 -6.10 -6.96 3.66
CA THR A 89 -5.82 -5.60 3.17
C THR A 89 -7.12 -4.82 2.98
N SER A 90 -7.07 -3.49 3.10
CA SER A 90 -8.23 -2.64 2.80
C SER A 90 -8.54 -2.62 1.31
N VAL A 91 -7.53 -2.77 0.45
CA VAL A 91 -7.73 -3.01 -0.99
C VAL A 91 -8.60 -4.25 -1.24
N GLY A 92 -8.31 -5.36 -0.55
CA GLY A 92 -9.13 -6.57 -0.58
C GLY A 92 -10.55 -6.35 -0.08
N SER A 93 -10.71 -5.66 1.06
CA SER A 93 -12.03 -5.31 1.62
C SER A 93 -12.85 -4.47 0.64
N GLU A 94 -12.26 -3.40 0.09
CA GLU A 94 -12.88 -2.49 -0.87
C GLU A 94 -13.27 -3.23 -2.16
N TYR A 95 -12.40 -4.11 -2.66
CA TYR A 95 -12.67 -4.92 -3.84
C TYR A 95 -13.79 -5.94 -3.60
N LEU A 96 -13.77 -6.65 -2.47
CA LEU A 96 -14.83 -7.60 -2.08
C LEU A 96 -16.18 -6.89 -1.92
N PHE A 97 -16.20 -5.72 -1.28
CA PHE A 97 -17.42 -4.92 -1.15
C PHE A 97 -17.96 -4.50 -2.52
N ASN A 98 -17.08 -4.05 -3.42
CA ASN A 98 -17.47 -3.73 -4.78
C ASN A 98 -18.02 -4.96 -5.52
N GLN A 99 -17.43 -6.14 -5.38
CA GLN A 99 -17.97 -7.37 -6.01
C GLN A 99 -19.39 -7.71 -5.55
N LEU A 100 -19.73 -7.41 -4.29
CA LEU A 100 -21.08 -7.63 -3.76
C LEU A 100 -22.09 -6.57 -4.24
N ARG A 101 -21.62 -5.36 -4.58
CA ARG A 101 -22.47 -4.23 -5.01
C ARG A 101 -22.63 -4.16 -6.53
N ASP A 102 -21.53 -4.25 -7.25
CA ASP A 102 -21.42 -4.04 -8.69
C ASP A 102 -21.37 -5.39 -9.40
N ILE A 103 -22.55 -6.02 -9.51
CA ILE A 103 -22.72 -7.34 -10.12
C ILE A 103 -22.82 -7.17 -11.64
N ASP A 104 -21.93 -7.83 -12.37
CA ASP A 104 -22.02 -7.92 -13.83
C ASP A 104 -23.09 -8.95 -14.24
N PRO A 105 -24.20 -8.53 -14.87
CA PRO A 105 -25.26 -9.44 -15.29
C PRO A 105 -24.82 -10.40 -16.39
N LYS A 106 -23.73 -10.11 -17.11
CA LYS A 106 -23.19 -10.99 -18.16
C LYS A 106 -22.28 -12.10 -17.62
N LEU A 107 -21.94 -12.04 -16.32
CA LEU A 107 -21.04 -12.97 -15.65
C LEU A 107 -19.68 -13.11 -16.37
N GLU A 108 -19.18 -12.04 -16.99
CA GLU A 108 -17.90 -12.08 -17.69
C GLU A 108 -16.75 -12.33 -16.69
N GLY A 109 -15.84 -13.24 -17.05
CA GLY A 109 -14.71 -13.61 -16.21
C GLY A 109 -15.05 -14.46 -14.97
N LEU A 110 -16.29 -14.93 -14.84
CA LEU A 110 -16.72 -15.79 -13.72
C LEU A 110 -15.88 -17.07 -13.61
N GLN A 111 -15.61 -17.73 -14.73
CA GLN A 111 -14.78 -18.95 -14.75
C GLN A 111 -13.37 -18.67 -14.23
N SER A 112 -12.73 -17.60 -14.69
CA SER A 112 -11.38 -17.22 -14.24
C SER A 112 -11.33 -16.94 -12.73
N LYS A 113 -12.39 -16.32 -12.18
CA LYS A 113 -12.52 -16.10 -10.74
C LYS A 113 -12.66 -17.42 -9.99
N GLU A 114 -13.49 -18.35 -10.48
CA GLU A 114 -13.69 -19.67 -9.85
C GLU A 114 -12.41 -20.52 -9.87
N GLU A 115 -11.64 -20.46 -10.96
CA GLU A 115 -10.32 -21.08 -11.06
C GLU A 115 -9.36 -20.52 -10.00
N LEU A 116 -9.37 -19.20 -9.78
CA LEU A 116 -8.57 -18.58 -8.72
C LEU A 116 -9.04 -19.01 -7.32
N TYR A 117 -10.35 -19.00 -7.05
CA TYR A 117 -10.91 -19.42 -5.75
C TYR A 117 -10.52 -20.86 -5.43
N THR A 118 -10.60 -21.74 -6.42
CA THR A 118 -10.21 -23.15 -6.31
C THR A 118 -8.71 -23.28 -6.06
N LEU A 119 -7.88 -22.55 -6.81
CA LEU A 119 -6.42 -22.55 -6.66
C LEU A 119 -6.00 -22.18 -5.24
N VAL A 120 -6.50 -21.05 -4.71
CA VAL A 120 -6.12 -20.60 -3.36
C VAL A 120 -6.72 -21.48 -2.27
N ALA A 121 -7.85 -22.15 -2.52
CA ALA A 121 -8.44 -23.10 -1.59
C ALA A 121 -7.61 -24.39 -1.48
N GLN A 122 -7.12 -24.92 -2.60
CA GLN A 122 -6.44 -26.22 -2.67
C GLN A 122 -4.92 -26.14 -2.41
N ASP A 123 -4.24 -25.06 -2.84
CA ASP A 123 -2.80 -24.92 -2.64
C ASP A 123 -2.48 -24.12 -1.37
N ASP A 124 -2.24 -24.87 -0.29
CA ASP A 124 -1.88 -24.30 1.01
C ASP A 124 -0.59 -23.48 0.97
N LYS A 125 0.43 -23.91 0.22
CA LYS A 125 1.73 -23.24 0.19
C LYS A 125 1.64 -21.91 -0.54
N LEU A 126 0.96 -21.88 -1.69
CA LEU A 126 0.72 -20.66 -2.43
C LEU A 126 -0.11 -19.69 -1.60
N ARG A 127 -1.23 -20.15 -1.03
CA ARG A 127 -2.12 -19.33 -0.20
C ARG A 127 -1.38 -18.71 0.98
N GLU A 128 -0.59 -19.50 1.70
CA GLU A 128 0.21 -19.03 2.83
C GLU A 128 1.23 -17.95 2.42
N GLN A 129 1.92 -18.15 1.30
CA GLN A 129 2.89 -17.20 0.78
C GLN A 129 2.21 -15.87 0.41
N VAL A 130 1.07 -15.93 -0.28
CA VAL A 130 0.29 -14.74 -0.66
C VAL A 130 -0.26 -14.04 0.58
N LEU A 131 -0.88 -14.77 1.52
CA LEU A 131 -1.41 -14.20 2.76
C LEU A 131 -0.33 -13.54 3.62
N LEU A 132 0.90 -14.07 3.65
CA LEU A 132 2.01 -13.42 4.36
C LEU A 132 2.38 -12.08 3.74
N ILE A 133 2.40 -12.00 2.40
CA ILE A 133 2.66 -10.75 1.67
C ILE A 133 1.52 -9.74 1.91
N LEU A 134 0.26 -10.16 1.75
CA LEU A 134 -0.91 -9.30 1.99
C LEU A 134 -0.99 -8.82 3.45
N SER A 135 -0.67 -9.69 4.42
CA SER A 135 -0.59 -9.35 5.84
C SER A 135 0.55 -8.38 6.19
N SER A 136 1.44 -8.07 5.25
CA SER A 136 2.45 -7.01 5.41
C SER A 136 1.91 -5.63 4.98
N LEU A 137 0.98 -5.60 4.02
CA LEU A 137 0.25 -4.38 3.62
C LEU A 137 -0.73 -3.96 4.70
N GLY A 138 -1.56 -4.90 5.16
CA GLY A 138 -2.53 -4.67 6.23
C GLY A 138 -3.71 -3.78 5.82
N LYS A 139 -4.61 -3.58 6.79
CA LYS A 139 -5.81 -2.73 6.67
C LYS A 139 -5.54 -1.32 7.17
N ARG A 140 -6.09 -0.31 6.49
CA ARG A 140 -6.06 1.11 6.83
C ARG A 140 -7.38 1.78 6.45
N ASN A 141 -8.16 2.18 7.45
CA ASN A 141 -9.38 2.95 7.19
C ASN A 141 -9.04 4.33 6.61
N TYR A 142 -9.95 4.81 5.76
CA TYR A 142 -9.94 6.10 5.06
C TYR A 142 -8.64 6.37 4.27
N ALA A 143 -8.01 5.31 3.75
CA ALA A 143 -6.87 5.48 2.86
C ALA A 143 -7.30 5.98 1.46
N ASP A 144 -8.55 5.71 1.06
CA ASP A 144 -9.16 6.11 -0.23
C ASP A 144 -8.23 5.88 -1.43
N SER A 145 -7.56 4.73 -1.42
CA SER A 145 -6.45 4.47 -2.35
C SER A 145 -6.87 4.35 -3.81
N SER A 146 -8.17 4.17 -4.06
CA SER A 146 -8.78 4.12 -5.39
C SER A 146 -9.04 5.50 -5.99
N SER A 147 -9.12 6.56 -5.18
CA SER A 147 -9.29 7.93 -5.69
C SER A 147 -8.16 8.34 -6.64
N TYR A 148 -6.95 7.80 -6.43
CA TYR A 148 -5.79 8.10 -7.27
C TYR A 148 -5.88 7.60 -8.72
N PHE A 149 -6.85 6.72 -9.04
CA PHE A 149 -7.14 6.33 -10.42
C PHE A 149 -8.56 6.64 -10.90
N TYR A 150 -9.46 7.16 -10.06
CA TYR A 150 -10.75 7.71 -10.50
C TYR A 150 -10.76 9.25 -10.51
N HIS A 151 -10.24 9.88 -9.45
CA HIS A 151 -10.22 11.33 -9.22
C HIS A 151 -8.80 11.92 -9.30
N PHE A 152 -8.00 11.47 -10.28
CA PHE A 152 -6.58 11.83 -10.39
C PHE A 152 -6.30 13.34 -10.56
N ASN A 153 -7.26 14.11 -11.09
CA ASN A 153 -7.13 15.56 -11.25
C ASN A 153 -7.12 16.29 -9.91
N ASP A 154 -7.82 15.78 -8.90
CA ASP A 154 -7.93 16.39 -7.57
C ASP A 154 -6.62 16.30 -6.78
N HIS A 155 -5.73 15.42 -7.22
CA HIS A 155 -4.45 15.16 -6.56
C HIS A 155 -3.27 15.91 -7.19
N LYS A 156 -3.47 16.69 -8.27
CA LYS A 156 -2.37 17.45 -8.91
C LYS A 156 -1.87 18.57 -7.99
N ILE A 157 -0.58 18.56 -7.68
CA ILE A 157 0.06 19.63 -6.90
C ILE A 157 0.65 20.70 -7.81
N ASN A 158 0.24 21.94 -7.56
CA ASN A 158 0.85 23.13 -8.12
C ASN A 158 2.21 23.42 -7.43
N PHE A 159 3.20 23.89 -8.20
CA PHE A 159 4.50 24.34 -7.70
C PHE A 159 5.42 23.27 -7.05
N ALA A 160 5.26 21.99 -7.39
CA ALA A 160 6.11 20.90 -6.86
C ALA A 160 7.63 21.12 -7.05
N TYR A 161 8.04 21.87 -8.08
CA TYR A 161 9.44 22.19 -8.36
C TYR A 161 10.08 23.10 -7.30
N VAL A 162 9.29 23.91 -6.58
CA VAL A 162 9.79 24.84 -5.57
C VAL A 162 10.46 24.08 -4.41
N TYR A 163 9.86 22.97 -3.96
CA TYR A 163 10.44 22.13 -2.91
C TYR A 163 11.78 21.51 -3.31
N VAL A 164 11.92 21.14 -4.59
CA VAL A 164 13.19 20.62 -5.12
C VAL A 164 14.25 21.72 -5.13
N LEU A 165 13.91 22.93 -5.58
CA LEU A 165 14.83 24.06 -5.56
C LEU A 165 15.30 24.39 -4.13
N LEU A 166 14.36 24.47 -3.18
CA LEU A 166 14.64 24.72 -1.77
C LEU A 166 15.53 23.66 -1.13
N ALA A 167 15.34 22.38 -1.50
CA ALA A 167 16.19 21.29 -1.04
C ALA A 167 17.62 21.35 -1.61
N CYS A 168 17.83 21.98 -2.76
CA CYS A 168 19.16 22.16 -3.34
C CYS A 168 19.96 23.28 -2.65
N ILE A 169 19.30 24.28 -2.03
CA ILE A 169 19.98 25.45 -1.45
C ILE A 169 21.02 25.04 -0.39
N PRO A 170 20.72 24.19 0.61
CA PRO A 170 21.74 23.76 1.58
C PRO A 170 22.98 23.13 0.94
N ILE A 171 22.82 22.37 -0.15
CA ILE A 171 23.93 21.74 -0.89
C ILE A 171 24.78 22.82 -1.57
N ILE A 172 24.12 23.78 -2.22
CA ILE A 172 24.80 24.92 -2.86
C ILE A 172 25.53 25.76 -1.82
N SER A 173 24.95 25.96 -0.63
CA SER A 173 25.59 26.71 0.46
C SER A 173 26.89 26.03 0.93
N VAL A 174 26.91 24.70 1.05
CA VAL A 174 28.14 23.95 1.35
C VAL A 174 29.17 24.11 0.23
N PHE A 175 28.75 24.05 -1.03
CA PHE A 175 29.64 24.27 -2.17
C PHE A 175 30.24 25.70 -2.19
N LEU A 176 29.45 26.71 -1.81
CA LEU A 176 29.92 28.10 -1.70
C LEU A 176 31.00 28.30 -0.63
N MET A 177 31.08 27.43 0.38
CA MET A 177 32.12 27.53 1.42
C MET A 177 33.53 27.35 0.86
N PHE A 178 33.70 26.63 -0.26
CA PHE A 178 35.00 26.49 -0.94
C PHE A 178 35.50 27.80 -1.55
N PHE A 179 34.61 28.74 -1.85
CA PHE A 179 34.96 30.06 -2.40
C PHE A 179 34.98 31.15 -1.34
N SER A 180 34.00 31.13 -0.42
CA SER A 180 33.91 32.08 0.69
C SER A 180 33.18 31.44 1.88
N LEU A 181 33.95 31.17 2.93
CA LEU A 181 33.43 30.55 4.15
C LEU A 181 32.29 31.38 4.78
N LYS A 182 32.43 32.71 4.83
CA LYS A 182 31.41 33.60 5.40
C LYS A 182 30.10 33.53 4.63
N VAL A 183 30.16 33.61 3.29
CA VAL A 183 28.96 33.59 2.44
C VAL A 183 28.28 32.21 2.50
N GLY A 184 29.06 31.13 2.45
CA GLY A 184 28.53 29.77 2.55
C GLY A 184 27.82 29.50 3.88
N ILE A 185 28.39 29.91 5.02
CA ILE A 185 27.78 29.73 6.34
C ILE A 185 26.47 30.51 6.47
N ILE A 186 26.47 31.80 6.09
CA ILE A 186 25.25 32.64 6.16
C ILE A 186 24.15 32.06 5.26
N SER A 187 24.50 31.69 4.03
CA SER A 187 23.57 31.05 3.09
C SER A 187 22.99 29.76 3.65
N LEU A 188 23.82 28.91 4.27
CA LEU A 188 23.39 27.65 4.86
C LEU A 188 22.39 27.90 5.99
N ILE A 189 22.71 28.77 6.96
CA ILE A 189 21.81 29.08 8.09
C ILE A 189 20.46 29.60 7.58
N ILE A 190 20.47 30.54 6.63
CA ILE A 190 19.23 31.07 6.05
C ILE A 190 18.43 29.96 5.37
N SER A 191 19.07 29.08 4.60
CA SER A 191 18.40 27.97 3.92
C SER A 191 17.74 26.99 4.90
N LEU A 192 18.42 26.66 6.00
CA LEU A 192 17.90 25.78 7.04
C LEU A 192 16.66 26.38 7.70
N LEU A 193 16.71 27.68 8.02
CA LEU A 193 15.58 28.40 8.63
C LEU A 193 14.37 28.47 7.68
N ILE A 194 14.59 28.81 6.41
CA ILE A 194 13.53 28.87 5.40
C ILE A 194 12.89 27.49 5.22
N ASN A 195 13.69 26.44 5.05
CA ASN A 195 13.17 25.08 4.85
C ASN A 195 12.41 24.59 6.08
N ALA A 196 12.91 24.83 7.29
CA ALA A 196 12.19 24.49 8.52
C ALA A 196 10.85 25.24 8.61
N LEU A 197 10.82 26.54 8.33
CA LEU A 197 9.59 27.34 8.36
C LEU A 197 8.56 26.83 7.35
N ILE A 198 8.99 26.54 6.13
CA ILE A 198 8.13 25.99 5.07
C ILE A 198 7.61 24.61 5.48
N TYR A 199 8.46 23.76 6.07
CA TYR A 199 8.08 22.44 6.54
C TYR A 199 6.95 22.54 7.56
N TYR A 200 7.16 23.25 8.68
CA TYR A 200 6.18 23.34 9.76
C TYR A 200 4.89 24.06 9.35
N ARG A 201 4.97 25.06 8.46
CA ARG A 201 3.79 25.75 7.93
C ARG A 201 2.90 24.83 7.10
N ASN A 202 3.49 23.95 6.29
CA ASN A 202 2.75 23.07 5.38
C ASN A 202 2.55 21.65 5.90
N LYS A 203 3.14 21.31 7.05
CA LYS A 203 3.13 19.97 7.66
C LYS A 203 1.72 19.42 7.81
N LYS A 204 0.78 20.21 8.35
CA LYS A 204 -0.61 19.77 8.59
C LYS A 204 -1.33 19.34 7.31
N THR A 205 -1.17 20.12 6.24
CA THR A 205 -1.76 19.79 4.92
C THR A 205 -1.14 18.53 4.34
N LEU A 206 0.17 18.34 4.54
CA LEU A 206 0.87 17.16 4.07
C LEU A 206 0.45 15.91 4.87
N GLU A 207 0.38 16.00 6.21
CA GLU A 207 0.00 14.89 7.10
C GLU A 207 -1.36 14.30 6.77
N ASN A 208 -2.36 15.14 6.47
CA ASN A 208 -3.69 14.68 6.05
C ASN A 208 -3.62 13.76 4.82
N ASN A 209 -2.71 14.04 3.88
CA ASN A 209 -2.57 13.27 2.66
C ASN A 209 -1.50 12.16 2.75
N LEU A 210 -0.60 12.22 3.74
CA LEU A 210 0.46 11.23 3.93
C LEU A 210 -0.11 9.86 4.28
N HIS A 211 -1.21 9.82 5.02
CA HIS A 211 -1.90 8.57 5.36
C HIS A 211 -2.25 7.76 4.10
N SER A 212 -2.91 8.40 3.14
CA SER A 212 -3.29 7.82 1.85
C SER A 212 -2.07 7.50 0.99
N ILE A 213 -1.14 8.46 0.79
CA ILE A 213 -0.02 8.25 -0.14
C ILE A 213 0.94 7.15 0.32
N THR A 214 1.14 7.00 1.64
CA THR A 214 2.01 5.95 2.18
C THR A 214 1.35 4.59 2.00
N TYR A 215 0.02 4.51 2.05
CA TYR A 215 -0.71 3.29 1.72
C TYR A 215 -0.59 2.96 0.24
N VAL A 216 -0.75 3.94 -0.65
CA VAL A 216 -0.53 3.75 -2.09
C VAL A 216 0.87 3.24 -2.38
N ALA A 217 1.90 3.81 -1.75
CA ALA A 217 3.27 3.32 -1.91
C ALA A 217 3.43 1.88 -1.37
N ALA A 218 2.76 1.54 -0.28
CA ALA A 218 2.74 0.18 0.27
C ALA A 218 2.03 -0.81 -0.68
N ILE A 219 0.93 -0.42 -1.34
CA ILE A 219 0.24 -1.21 -2.36
C ILE A 219 1.21 -1.54 -3.51
N VAL A 220 1.93 -0.54 -4.01
CA VAL A 220 2.95 -0.74 -5.06
C VAL A 220 4.04 -1.70 -4.62
N ASN A 221 4.55 -1.56 -3.39
CA ASN A 221 5.56 -2.46 -2.84
C ASN A 221 5.02 -3.89 -2.64
N THR A 222 3.74 -4.03 -2.32
CA THR A 222 3.05 -5.32 -2.17
C THR A 222 2.94 -6.01 -3.51
N GLY A 223 2.54 -5.30 -4.57
CA GLY A 223 2.52 -5.83 -5.93
C GLY A 223 3.89 -6.33 -6.39
N LYS A 224 4.97 -5.57 -6.10
CA LYS A 224 6.36 -6.04 -6.36
C LYS A 224 6.73 -7.31 -5.60
N SER A 225 6.25 -7.45 -4.36
CA SER A 225 6.49 -8.63 -3.54
C SER A 225 5.72 -9.84 -4.08
N LEU A 226 4.47 -9.65 -4.50
CA LEU A 226 3.67 -10.68 -5.18
C LEU A 226 4.29 -11.11 -6.51
N ALA A 227 4.92 -10.19 -7.25
CA ALA A 227 5.66 -10.51 -8.48
C ALA A 227 6.88 -11.43 -8.26
N SER A 228 7.31 -11.64 -7.01
CA SER A 228 8.39 -12.58 -6.67
C SER A 228 7.90 -14.02 -6.40
N VAL A 229 6.58 -14.22 -6.28
CA VAL A 229 5.98 -15.54 -6.05
C VAL A 229 6.17 -16.41 -7.30
N ARG A 230 6.76 -17.59 -7.11
CA ARG A 230 7.04 -18.55 -8.19
C ARG A 230 6.09 -19.73 -8.07
N HIS A 231 4.99 -19.67 -8.82
CA HIS A 231 4.05 -20.78 -8.95
C HIS A 231 3.49 -20.83 -10.37
N PRO A 232 3.38 -22.01 -11.02
CA PRO A 232 2.93 -22.11 -12.41
C PRO A 232 1.53 -21.50 -12.65
N GLN A 233 0.58 -21.82 -11.77
CA GLN A 233 -0.81 -21.33 -11.85
C GLN A 233 -0.96 -19.87 -11.36
N PHE A 234 0.09 -19.27 -10.79
CA PHE A 234 0.12 -17.85 -10.39
C PHE A 234 0.85 -16.96 -11.42
N SER A 235 1.31 -17.55 -12.54
CA SER A 235 2.15 -16.85 -13.52
C SER A 235 1.48 -15.61 -14.12
N ILE A 236 0.17 -15.65 -14.38
CA ILE A 236 -0.61 -14.53 -14.91
C ILE A 236 -0.52 -13.32 -13.98
N TYR A 237 -0.86 -13.49 -12.69
CA TYR A 237 -0.76 -12.44 -11.67
C TYR A 237 0.68 -11.95 -11.51
N ARG A 238 1.65 -12.87 -11.45
CA ARG A 238 3.06 -12.51 -11.35
C ARG A 238 3.51 -11.62 -12.50
N ASP A 239 3.15 -11.97 -13.74
CA ASP A 239 3.61 -11.29 -14.93
C ASP A 239 2.93 -9.93 -15.10
N LEU A 240 1.64 -9.82 -14.74
CA LEU A 240 0.93 -8.54 -14.61
C LEU A 240 1.62 -7.64 -13.58
N MET A 241 1.82 -8.12 -12.35
CA MET A 241 2.45 -7.36 -11.27
C MET A 241 3.88 -6.90 -11.63
N LYS A 242 4.62 -7.76 -12.35
CA LYS A 242 5.99 -7.45 -12.80
C LYS A 242 6.00 -6.42 -13.92
N LYS A 243 5.03 -6.48 -14.85
CA LYS A 243 4.89 -5.53 -15.94
C LYS A 243 4.50 -4.15 -15.40
N GLU A 244 3.40 -4.07 -14.68
CA GLU A 244 2.84 -2.81 -14.18
C GLU A 244 3.73 -2.18 -13.09
N GLY A 245 4.38 -3.02 -12.26
CA GLY A 245 5.35 -2.59 -11.26
C GLY A 245 6.60 -1.89 -11.81
N LYS A 246 6.92 -2.01 -13.11
CA LYS A 246 8.04 -1.29 -13.75
C LYS A 246 7.76 0.21 -13.85
N GLY A 247 6.54 0.62 -14.20
CA GLY A 247 6.14 2.03 -14.27
C GLY A 247 6.16 2.70 -12.88
N LEU A 248 5.88 1.92 -11.84
CA LEU A 248 5.72 2.42 -10.47
C LEU A 248 7.02 2.34 -9.63
N LYS A 249 8.19 2.23 -10.29
CA LYS A 249 9.49 2.18 -9.58
C LYS A 249 9.74 3.42 -8.72
N ARG A 250 9.38 4.61 -9.23
CA ARG A 250 9.53 5.88 -8.48
C ARG A 250 8.67 5.91 -7.23
N VAL A 251 7.42 5.43 -7.30
CA VAL A 251 6.52 5.34 -6.15
C VAL A 251 7.16 4.54 -5.01
N SER A 252 7.72 3.37 -5.34
CA SER A 252 8.41 2.52 -4.38
C SER A 252 9.67 3.16 -3.79
N PHE A 253 10.45 3.89 -4.60
CA PHE A 253 11.64 4.60 -4.14
C PHE A 253 11.27 5.72 -3.15
N PHE A 254 10.38 6.64 -3.55
CA PHE A 254 9.97 7.76 -2.70
C PHE A 254 9.12 7.31 -1.51
N GLY A 255 8.38 6.20 -1.63
CA GLY A 255 7.71 5.56 -0.50
C GLY A 255 8.68 5.07 0.56
N LYS A 256 9.85 4.53 0.16
CA LYS A 256 10.93 4.21 1.11
C LYS A 256 11.48 5.47 1.76
N VAL A 257 11.71 6.54 1.00
CA VAL A 257 12.18 7.82 1.54
C VAL A 257 11.23 8.36 2.62
N LEU A 258 9.91 8.29 2.42
CA LEU A 258 8.91 8.66 3.44
C LEU A 258 8.95 7.79 4.70
N SER A 259 9.39 6.54 4.58
CA SER A 259 9.52 5.61 5.72
C SER A 259 10.85 5.74 6.47
N ILE A 260 11.79 6.56 5.99
CA ILE A 260 13.08 6.78 6.66
C ILE A 260 12.81 7.61 7.93
N GLY A 261 13.32 7.14 9.08
CA GLY A 261 13.21 7.86 10.35
C GLY A 261 11.88 7.71 11.09
N THR A 262 10.96 6.83 10.64
CA THR A 262 9.63 6.68 11.28
C THR A 262 9.41 5.39 12.08
N TYR A 263 10.33 4.43 12.04
CA TYR A 263 10.04 3.04 12.48
C TYR A 263 11.04 2.41 13.46
N THR A 264 12.16 3.04 13.84
CA THR A 264 13.21 2.34 14.62
C THR A 264 13.39 2.82 16.06
N GLY A 265 12.83 3.98 16.44
CA GLY A 265 12.79 4.46 17.83
C GLY A 265 14.16 4.70 18.46
N GLY A 266 15.22 4.76 17.65
CA GLY A 266 16.59 5.02 18.10
C GLY A 266 17.06 6.43 17.74
N ASP A 267 18.18 6.86 18.32
CA ASP A 267 18.72 8.22 18.15
C ASP A 267 19.03 8.59 16.69
N PHE A 268 19.30 7.59 15.83
CA PHE A 268 19.48 7.80 14.39
C PHE A 268 18.21 8.24 13.66
N ASP A 269 17.02 7.89 14.15
CA ASP A 269 15.76 8.32 13.53
C ASP A 269 15.57 9.84 13.66
N ILE A 270 15.99 10.41 14.80
CA ILE A 270 15.93 11.85 15.04
C ILE A 270 16.80 12.60 14.02
N LEU A 271 18.02 12.13 13.77
CA LEU A 271 18.91 12.72 12.76
C LEU A 271 18.30 12.63 11.35
N LEU A 272 17.67 11.51 11.02
CA LEU A 272 17.01 11.31 9.73
C LEU A 272 15.75 12.17 9.57
N GLU A 273 15.02 12.41 10.65
CA GLU A 273 13.90 13.35 10.67
C GLU A 273 14.38 14.77 10.37
N TYR A 274 15.44 15.24 11.03
CA TYR A 274 16.03 16.55 10.71
C TYR A 274 16.53 16.62 9.27
N PHE A 275 17.15 15.56 8.76
CA PHE A 275 17.54 15.48 7.35
C PHE A 275 16.33 15.63 6.41
N ARG A 276 15.21 14.95 6.71
CA ARG A 276 13.97 15.08 5.94
C ARG A 276 13.39 16.49 5.98
N ILE A 277 13.45 17.15 7.14
CA ILE A 277 12.98 18.54 7.31
C ILE A 277 13.87 19.49 6.49
N VAL A 278 15.19 19.41 6.67
CA VAL A 278 16.17 20.29 6.00
C VAL A 278 16.07 20.19 4.49
N PHE A 279 15.89 18.98 3.95
CA PHE A 279 15.80 18.74 2.52
C PHE A 279 14.35 18.64 2.00
N LEU A 280 13.35 18.98 2.83
CA LEU A 280 11.92 18.93 2.47
C LEU A 280 11.51 17.60 1.79
N LEU A 281 12.13 16.49 2.21
CA LEU A 281 12.03 15.20 1.51
C LEU A 281 10.62 14.66 1.51
N ASP A 282 9.80 14.99 2.50
CA ASP A 282 8.42 14.54 2.59
C ASP A 282 7.56 15.14 1.48
N PHE A 283 7.73 16.44 1.25
CA PHE A 283 7.04 17.16 0.18
C PHE A 283 7.51 16.69 -1.19
N ILE A 284 8.83 16.50 -1.37
CA ILE A 284 9.38 15.98 -2.62
C ILE A 284 8.86 14.57 -2.88
N SER A 285 8.92 13.69 -1.88
CA SER A 285 8.50 12.30 -2.01
C SER A 285 7.01 12.19 -2.31
N TYR A 286 6.18 12.93 -1.57
CA TYR A 286 4.74 13.02 -1.84
C TYR A 286 4.47 13.40 -3.30
N ASN A 287 5.06 14.50 -3.76
CA ASN A 287 4.87 15.01 -5.11
C ASN A 287 5.31 14.00 -6.18
N GLN A 288 6.44 13.34 -5.97
CA GLN A 288 6.97 12.37 -6.92
C GLN A 288 6.15 11.08 -6.96
N ILE A 289 5.59 10.64 -5.83
CA ILE A 289 4.67 9.50 -5.78
C ILE A 289 3.41 9.84 -6.56
N VAL A 290 2.74 10.96 -6.23
CA VAL A 290 1.53 11.42 -6.93
C VAL A 290 1.78 11.55 -8.42
N LYS A 291 2.84 12.24 -8.84
CA LYS A 291 3.19 12.41 -10.24
C LYS A 291 3.38 11.07 -10.95
N ALA A 292 4.06 10.12 -10.32
CA ALA A 292 4.29 8.79 -10.89
C ALA A 292 2.99 7.99 -11.02
N ILE A 293 2.08 8.08 -10.05
CA ILE A 293 0.77 7.42 -10.12
C ILE A 293 -0.07 8.02 -11.23
N VAL A 294 -0.20 9.35 -11.31
CA VAL A 294 -0.99 10.02 -12.36
C VAL A 294 -0.42 9.70 -13.75
N THR A 295 0.90 9.63 -13.90
CA THR A 295 1.54 9.28 -15.17
C THR A 295 1.29 7.81 -15.56
N HIS A 296 1.19 6.92 -14.57
CA HIS A 296 1.03 5.48 -14.76
C HIS A 296 -0.28 4.98 -14.15
N GLN A 297 -1.36 5.75 -14.33
CA GLN A 297 -2.64 5.54 -13.67
C GLN A 297 -3.22 4.15 -13.94
N ASN A 298 -3.26 3.74 -15.20
CA ASN A 298 -3.75 2.42 -15.61
C ASN A 298 -2.91 1.29 -14.99
N ALA A 299 -1.58 1.45 -14.95
CA ALA A 299 -0.70 0.48 -14.30
C ALA A 299 -0.98 0.36 -12.79
N TYR A 300 -1.24 1.49 -12.14
CA TYR A 300 -1.61 1.50 -10.72
C TYR A 300 -2.98 0.85 -10.48
N GLN A 301 -3.98 1.16 -11.31
CA GLN A 301 -5.30 0.53 -11.25
C GLN A 301 -5.21 -0.99 -11.40
N GLN A 302 -4.55 -1.50 -12.44
CA GLN A 302 -4.40 -2.94 -12.65
C GLN A 302 -3.67 -3.62 -11.49
N LEU A 303 -2.66 -2.97 -10.91
CA LEU A 303 -1.96 -3.48 -9.74
C LEU A 303 -2.88 -3.53 -8.51
N TRP A 304 -3.67 -2.48 -8.30
CA TRP A 304 -4.62 -2.35 -7.20
C TRP A 304 -5.71 -3.42 -7.31
N GLU A 305 -6.33 -3.55 -8.48
CA GLU A 305 -7.40 -4.50 -8.75
C GLU A 305 -6.91 -5.94 -8.62
N ALA A 306 -5.72 -6.26 -9.13
CA ALA A 306 -5.18 -7.61 -9.01
C ALA A 306 -4.78 -7.97 -7.56
N ILE A 307 -4.36 -7.00 -6.73
CA ILE A 307 -4.16 -7.23 -5.29
C ILE A 307 -5.51 -7.47 -4.60
N GLY A 308 -6.50 -6.63 -4.92
CA GLY A 308 -7.85 -6.73 -4.36
C GLY A 308 -8.52 -8.06 -4.71
N GLU A 309 -8.43 -8.49 -5.96
CA GLU A 309 -8.95 -9.76 -6.45
C GLU A 309 -8.30 -10.95 -5.74
N LEU A 310 -6.98 -10.96 -5.58
CA LEU A 310 -6.28 -12.03 -4.87
C LEU A 310 -6.69 -12.14 -3.39
N ASP A 311 -6.80 -11.01 -2.69
CA ASP A 311 -7.17 -11.00 -1.27
C ASP A 311 -8.66 -11.35 -1.09
N ALA A 312 -9.54 -10.83 -1.94
CA ALA A 312 -10.97 -11.17 -1.96
C ALA A 312 -11.19 -12.65 -2.32
N ALA A 313 -10.43 -13.20 -3.27
CA ALA A 313 -10.48 -14.61 -3.62
C ALA A 313 -10.16 -15.52 -2.42
N ILE A 314 -9.13 -15.17 -1.65
CA ILE A 314 -8.79 -15.91 -0.43
C ILE A 314 -9.89 -15.77 0.62
N ALA A 315 -10.52 -14.59 0.74
CA ALA A 315 -11.63 -14.38 1.65
C ALA A 315 -12.87 -15.21 1.28
N ILE A 316 -13.20 -15.29 -0.01
CA ILE A 316 -14.28 -16.13 -0.54
C ILE A 316 -13.98 -17.60 -0.32
N ALA A 317 -12.77 -18.06 -0.62
CA ALA A 317 -12.34 -19.44 -0.38
C ALA A 317 -12.40 -19.81 1.12
N PHE A 318 -11.97 -18.90 2.01
CA PHE A 318 -12.10 -19.07 3.45
C PHE A 318 -13.57 -19.19 3.87
N TYR A 319 -14.43 -18.30 3.38
CA TYR A 319 -15.85 -18.31 3.69
C TYR A 319 -16.51 -19.61 3.23
N ARG A 320 -16.25 -20.06 1.99
CA ARG A 320 -16.75 -21.35 1.48
C ARG A 320 -16.35 -22.53 2.35
N LYS A 321 -15.10 -22.54 2.83
CA LYS A 321 -14.61 -23.57 3.76
C LYS A 321 -15.34 -23.55 5.11
N SER A 322 -15.74 -22.37 5.59
CA SER A 322 -16.46 -22.21 6.86
C SER A 322 -17.93 -22.64 6.80
N LEU A 323 -18.49 -22.82 5.59
CA LEU A 323 -19.87 -23.22 5.37
C LEU A 323 -20.01 -24.74 5.24
N SER A 324 -21.16 -25.27 5.66
CA SER A 324 -21.50 -26.70 5.45
C SER A 324 -21.78 -27.04 3.99
N SER A 325 -22.30 -26.07 3.24
CA SER A 325 -22.69 -26.23 1.84
C SER A 325 -22.75 -24.85 1.17
N TYR A 326 -22.39 -24.80 -0.11
CA TYR A 326 -22.56 -23.64 -0.97
C TYR A 326 -22.86 -24.11 -2.40
N VAL A 327 -23.38 -23.21 -3.24
CA VAL A 327 -23.63 -23.47 -4.66
C VAL A 327 -22.66 -22.67 -5.52
N LEU A 328 -22.36 -23.22 -6.70
CA LEU A 328 -21.68 -22.50 -7.76
C LEU A 328 -22.72 -22.01 -8.78
N PRO A 329 -22.55 -20.80 -9.33
CA PRO A 329 -23.41 -20.25 -10.37
C PRO A 329 -23.45 -21.08 -11.66
#